data_AF-A0A9E5NPV4-F1
#
_entry.id   AF-A0A9E5NPV4-F1
#
_cell.length_a   1.000
_cell.length_b   1.000
_cell.length_c   1.000
_cell.angle_alpha   90.00
_cell.angle_beta   90.00
_cell.angle_gamma   90.00
#
_symmetry.space_group_name_H-M   'P 1'
#
loop_
_entity.id
_entity.type
_entity.pdbx_description
1 polymer ?
#
loop_
_entity_poly.entity_id
_entity_poly.type
_entity_poly.pdbx_seq_one_letter_code
_entity_poly.pdbx_strand_id
1 'polypeptide(L)'
;MTLSEPSKELAIRLLGDVSFEERLRAANLTPMRGSLEHSIYGFRQAVNFLRIDEFEDLVAAGPRASVAYIHPDALRKWVAEVLGDTELADAIGEAIAEGANYVEIMRPVKELMEHRLSQCDSVLASKSTN
;
A
#
# COMPACT_ATOMS: atom_id res chain seq x y z
N MET A 1 12.55 -10.58 1.83
CA MET A 1 13.20 -9.79 2.90
C MET A 1 12.36 -9.86 4.16
N THR A 2 12.99 -9.75 5.34
CA THR A 2 12.28 -9.71 6.63
C THR A 2 12.42 -8.31 7.21
N LEU A 3 11.28 -7.63 7.40
CA LEU A 3 11.23 -6.31 8.02
C LEU A 3 11.41 -6.42 9.54
N SER A 4 12.12 -5.47 10.14
CA SER A 4 12.20 -5.36 11.59
C SER A 4 10.85 -5.03 12.22
N GLU A 5 10.65 -5.38 13.50
CA GLU A 5 9.43 -5.02 14.23
C GLU A 5 9.38 -3.49 14.43
N PRO A 6 8.28 -2.81 14.07
CA PRO A 6 8.19 -1.36 14.21
C PRO A 6 8.09 -0.96 15.68
N SER A 7 8.53 0.27 15.99
CA SER A 7 8.27 0.86 17.31
C SER A 7 6.77 1.07 17.52
N LYS A 8 6.36 1.21 18.78
CA LYS A 8 4.94 1.48 19.12
C LYS A 8 4.47 2.80 18.51
N GLU A 9 5.32 3.82 18.55
CA GLU A 9 5.05 5.14 17.98
C GLU A 9 4.82 5.05 16.47
N LEU A 10 5.66 4.27 15.77
CA LEU A 10 5.52 4.04 14.34
C LEU A 10 4.25 3.23 14.03
N ALA A 11 3.93 2.20 14.81
CA ALA A 11 2.70 1.43 14.66
C ALA A 11 1.44 2.31 14.83
N ILE A 12 1.41 3.19 15.82
CA ILE A 12 0.32 4.17 16.00
C ILE A 12 0.22 5.09 14.79
N ARG A 13 1.36 5.58 14.28
CA ARG A 13 1.41 6.48 13.12
C ARG A 13 0.88 5.82 11.84
N LEU A 14 1.28 4.58 11.57
CA LEU A 14 0.84 3.78 10.42
C LEU A 14 -0.66 3.44 10.50
N LEU A 15 -1.16 3.15 11.69
CA LEU A 15 -2.57 2.78 11.90
C LEU A 15 -3.52 3.97 12.05
N GLY A 16 -2.98 5.18 12.20
CA GLY A 16 -3.74 6.43 12.19
C GLY A 16 -4.03 6.95 10.77
N ASP A 17 -4.89 7.95 10.71
CA ASP A 17 -5.20 8.69 9.48
C ASP A 17 -4.32 9.95 9.36
N VAL A 18 -4.07 10.37 8.11
CA VAL A 18 -3.39 11.62 7.75
C VAL A 18 -4.38 12.70 7.31
N SER A 19 -3.90 13.95 7.26
CA SER A 19 -4.66 15.06 6.71
C SER A 19 -4.92 14.92 5.21
N PHE A 20 -5.78 15.79 4.67
CA PHE A 20 -6.05 15.83 3.24
C PHE A 20 -4.81 16.17 2.41
N GLU A 21 -3.97 17.08 2.89
CA GLU A 21 -2.76 17.52 2.21
C GLU A 21 -1.71 16.41 2.13
N GLU A 22 -1.71 15.52 3.11
CA GLU A 22 -0.78 14.40 3.25
C GLU A 22 -1.30 13.09 2.63
N ARG A 23 -2.53 13.06 2.11
CA ARG A 23 -3.16 11.85 1.58
C ARG A 23 -2.39 11.28 0.38
N LEU A 24 -2.42 9.96 0.25
CA LEU A 24 -1.96 9.29 -0.96
C LEU A 24 -3.05 9.34 -2.02
N ARG A 25 -2.67 9.69 -3.26
CA ARG A 25 -3.58 9.67 -4.41
C ARG A 25 -3.49 8.32 -5.11
N ALA A 26 -4.65 7.72 -5.33
CA ALA A 26 -4.82 6.48 -6.08
C ALA A 26 -5.88 6.69 -7.16
N ALA A 27 -6.05 5.71 -8.03
CA ALA A 27 -7.11 5.72 -9.03
C ALA A 27 -7.69 4.32 -9.24
N ASN A 28 -8.99 4.24 -9.49
CA ASN A 28 -9.57 3.07 -10.13
C ASN A 28 -9.63 3.33 -11.63
N LEU A 29 -8.90 2.53 -12.40
CA LEU A 29 -8.90 2.58 -13.85
C LEU A 29 -9.96 1.62 -14.37
N THR A 30 -10.93 2.13 -15.12
CA THR A 30 -11.99 1.33 -15.73
C THR A 30 -12.01 1.54 -17.25
N PRO A 31 -12.30 0.51 -18.07
CA PRO A 31 -12.38 0.67 -19.52
C PRO A 31 -13.39 1.73 -19.97
N MET A 32 -14.50 1.89 -19.23
CA MET A 32 -15.62 2.74 -19.65
C MET A 32 -15.57 4.17 -19.11
N ARG A 33 -15.04 4.38 -17.90
CA ARG A 33 -15.03 5.71 -17.24
C ARG A 33 -13.65 6.34 -17.17
N GLY A 34 -12.62 5.65 -17.64
CA GLY A 34 -11.24 6.08 -17.47
C GLY A 34 -10.81 6.01 -16.01
N SER A 35 -10.11 7.05 -15.56
CA SER A 35 -9.57 7.15 -14.20
C SER A 35 -10.55 7.81 -13.24
N LEU A 36 -10.88 7.12 -12.15
CA LEU A 36 -11.59 7.70 -11.00
C LEU A 36 -10.60 7.86 -9.84
N GLU A 37 -10.26 9.10 -9.51
CA GLU A 37 -9.35 9.41 -8.40
C GLU A 37 -9.93 8.95 -7.06
N HIS A 38 -9.05 8.41 -6.22
CA HIS A 38 -9.34 7.98 -4.86
C HIS A 38 -8.30 8.55 -3.90
N SER A 39 -8.77 9.03 -2.76
CA SER A 39 -7.92 9.61 -1.72
C SER A 39 -7.76 8.61 -0.59
N ILE A 40 -6.51 8.27 -0.27
CA ILE A 40 -6.15 7.29 0.75
C ILE A 40 -5.52 8.03 1.93
N TYR A 41 -6.13 7.88 3.11
CA TYR A 41 -5.76 8.63 4.31
C TYR A 41 -5.02 7.80 5.34
N GLY A 42 -4.86 6.49 5.15
CA GLY A 42 -4.21 5.64 6.13
C GLY A 42 -3.54 4.43 5.50
N PHE A 43 -2.54 3.88 6.17
CA PHE A 43 -1.75 2.76 5.65
C PHE A 43 -2.63 1.53 5.39
N ARG A 44 -3.54 1.21 6.33
CA ARG A 44 -4.50 0.11 6.16
C ARG A 44 -5.42 0.32 4.96
N GLN A 45 -5.85 1.57 4.71
CA GLN A 45 -6.65 1.89 3.53
C GLN A 45 -5.85 1.62 2.25
N ALA A 46 -4.55 1.96 2.22
CA ALA A 46 -3.67 1.67 1.09
C ALA A 46 -3.54 0.16 0.83
N VAL A 47 -3.30 -0.64 1.88
CA VAL A 47 -3.23 -2.11 1.80
C VAL A 47 -4.51 -2.70 1.23
N ASN A 48 -5.66 -2.25 1.74
CA ASN A 48 -6.97 -2.75 1.32
C ASN A 48 -7.36 -2.28 -0.09
N PHE A 49 -6.89 -1.11 -0.52
CA PHE A 49 -7.14 -0.59 -1.85
C PHE A 49 -6.34 -1.37 -2.91
N LEU A 50 -5.10 -1.75 -2.59
CA LEU A 50 -4.24 -2.53 -3.49
C LEU A 50 -4.80 -3.94 -3.68
N ARG A 51 -5.50 -4.15 -4.79
CA ARG A 51 -5.83 -5.45 -5.36
C ARG A 51 -4.99 -5.69 -6.60
N ILE A 52 -4.31 -6.83 -6.63
CA ILE A 52 -3.53 -7.27 -7.78
C ILE A 52 -4.30 -8.43 -8.40
N ASP A 53 -5.14 -8.10 -9.38
CA ASP A 53 -5.92 -9.07 -10.12
C ASP A 53 -5.05 -9.70 -11.22
N GLU A 54 -5.24 -10.98 -11.50
CA GLU A 54 -4.58 -11.64 -12.63
C GLU A 54 -5.16 -11.14 -13.96
N PHE A 55 -4.38 -11.24 -15.03
CA PHE A 55 -4.80 -10.76 -16.35
C PHE A 55 -6.08 -11.44 -16.82
N GLU A 56 -6.20 -12.75 -16.61
CA GLU A 56 -7.35 -13.56 -16.95
C GLU A 56 -8.63 -13.07 -16.26
N ASP A 57 -8.54 -12.65 -15.00
CA ASP A 57 -9.68 -12.12 -14.24
C ASP A 57 -10.14 -10.77 -14.79
N LEU A 58 -9.19 -9.91 -15.19
CA LEU A 58 -9.48 -8.62 -15.82
C LEU A 58 -10.14 -8.82 -17.19
N VAL A 59 -9.65 -9.77 -17.99
CA VAL A 59 -10.25 -10.12 -19.28
C VAL A 59 -11.67 -10.66 -19.10
N ALA A 60 -11.88 -11.56 -18.14
CA ALA A 60 -13.19 -12.14 -17.83
C ALA A 60 -14.19 -11.08 -17.34
N ALA A 61 -13.73 -10.09 -16.56
CA ALA A 61 -14.57 -8.99 -16.07
C ALA A 61 -14.99 -8.01 -17.19
N GLY A 62 -14.23 -7.94 -18.29
CA GLY A 62 -14.56 -7.17 -19.48
C GLY A 62 -14.87 -5.70 -19.16
N PRO A 63 -16.05 -5.16 -19.54
CA PRO A 63 -16.41 -3.77 -19.26
C PRO A 63 -16.49 -3.40 -17.77
N ARG A 64 -16.58 -4.40 -16.87
CA ARG A 64 -16.62 -4.22 -15.41
C ARG A 64 -15.24 -4.32 -14.77
N ALA A 65 -14.19 -4.62 -15.54
CA ALA A 65 -12.84 -4.67 -15.03
C ALA A 65 -12.45 -3.31 -14.42
N SER A 66 -11.79 -3.35 -13.27
CA SER A 66 -11.24 -2.16 -12.64
C SER A 66 -9.86 -2.48 -12.06
N VAL A 67 -8.85 -1.69 -12.43
CA VAL A 67 -7.52 -1.81 -11.85
C VAL A 67 -7.38 -0.78 -10.75
N ALA A 68 -7.07 -1.22 -9.53
CA ALA A 68 -6.67 -0.35 -8.44
C ALA A 68 -5.21 0.09 -8.67
N TYR A 69 -5.04 1.33 -9.09
CA TYR A 69 -3.76 1.90 -9.44
C TYR A 69 -3.25 2.84 -8.35
N ILE A 70 -2.02 2.61 -7.89
CA ILE A 70 -1.23 3.52 -7.08
C ILE A 70 0.13 3.68 -7.75
N HIS A 71 0.60 4.90 -7.96
CA HIS A 71 1.94 5.10 -8.52
C HIS A 71 3.01 4.59 -7.52
N PRO A 72 3.90 3.64 -7.90
CA PRO A 72 4.83 3.01 -6.96
C PRO A 72 5.74 4.02 -6.23
N ASP A 73 6.35 4.96 -6.96
CA ASP A 73 7.20 5.98 -6.31
C ASP A 73 6.43 6.92 -5.39
N ALA A 74 5.14 7.19 -5.68
CA ALA A 74 4.33 8.03 -4.82
C ALA A 74 4.00 7.31 -3.52
N LEU A 75 3.71 6.00 -3.59
CA LEU A 75 3.52 5.16 -2.41
C LEU A 75 4.81 5.10 -1.57
N ARG A 76 5.96 4.79 -2.20
CA ARG A 76 7.26 4.78 -1.53
C ARG A 76 7.53 6.09 -0.80
N LYS A 77 7.38 7.21 -1.50
CA LYS A 77 7.60 8.54 -0.94
C LYS A 77 6.66 8.84 0.21
N TRP A 78 5.38 8.49 0.07
CA TRP A 78 4.39 8.69 1.13
C TRP A 78 4.70 7.87 2.38
N VAL A 79 5.11 6.61 2.22
CA VAL A 79 5.54 5.75 3.33
C VAL A 79 6.76 6.34 4.05
N ALA A 80 7.77 6.83 3.32
CA ALA A 80 8.96 7.44 3.91
C ALA A 80 8.67 8.79 4.59
N GLU A 81 8.06 9.71 3.86
CA GLU A 81 8.02 11.14 4.25
C GLU A 81 6.81 11.48 5.10
N VAL A 82 5.66 10.82 4.86
CA VAL A 82 4.44 11.09 5.61
C VAL A 82 4.33 10.12 6.78
N LEU A 83 4.41 8.81 6.52
CA LEU A 83 4.22 7.81 7.58
C LEU A 83 5.48 7.60 8.43
N GLY A 84 6.66 7.96 7.91
CA GLY A 84 7.93 7.87 8.64
C GLY A 84 8.55 6.47 8.66
N ASP A 85 8.08 5.54 7.83
CA ASP A 85 8.59 4.16 7.77
C ASP A 85 9.64 4.02 6.66
N THR A 86 10.88 4.45 6.95
CA THR A 86 11.96 4.41 5.96
C THR A 86 12.36 2.99 5.57
N GLU A 87 12.30 2.03 6.50
CA GLU A 87 12.66 0.64 6.23
C GLU A 87 11.70 0.01 5.22
N LEU A 88 10.39 0.21 5.42
CA LEU A 88 9.40 -0.24 4.43
C LEU A 88 9.57 0.50 3.10
N ALA A 89 9.82 1.81 3.12
CA ALA A 89 10.02 2.57 1.90
C ALA A 89 11.26 2.13 1.10
N ASP A 90 12.33 1.72 1.77
CA ASP A 90 13.53 1.19 1.14
C ASP A 90 13.23 -0.18 0.49
N ALA A 91 12.54 -1.08 1.20
CA ALA A 91 12.12 -2.36 0.64
C ALA A 91 11.16 -2.21 -0.55
N ILE A 92 10.26 -1.21 -0.52
CA ILE A 92 9.43 -0.86 -1.68
C ILE A 92 10.31 -0.34 -2.83
N GLY A 93 11.34 0.46 -2.54
CA GLY A 93 12.28 0.96 -3.52
C GLY A 93 13.04 -0.16 -4.25
N GLU A 94 13.42 -1.21 -3.53
CA GLU A 94 14.03 -2.40 -4.14
C GLU A 94 13.07 -3.14 -5.06
N ALA A 95 11.82 -3.37 -4.63
CA ALA A 95 10.80 -3.99 -5.47
C ALA A 95 10.52 -3.19 -6.75
N ILE A 96 10.55 -1.85 -6.67
CA ILE A 96 10.43 -0.96 -7.84
C ILE A 96 11.63 -1.13 -8.78
N ALA A 97 12.85 -1.24 -8.24
CA ALA A 97 14.06 -1.38 -9.03
C ALA A 97 14.17 -2.75 -9.74
N GLU A 98 13.63 -3.79 -9.14
CA GLU A 98 13.69 -5.17 -9.67
C GLU A 98 12.58 -5.50 -10.67
N GLY A 99 11.39 -4.90 -10.54
CA GLY A 99 10.22 -5.25 -11.36
C GLY A 99 10.22 -4.58 -12.74
N ALA A 100 9.84 -5.32 -13.79
CA ALA A 100 9.77 -4.79 -15.15
C ALA A 100 8.40 -4.16 -15.49
N ASN A 101 7.36 -4.48 -14.72
CA ASN A 101 6.00 -3.99 -14.93
C ASN A 101 5.25 -3.81 -13.60
N TYR A 102 4.06 -3.20 -13.66
CA TYR A 102 3.27 -2.87 -12.49
C TYR A 102 2.93 -4.07 -11.60
N VAL A 103 2.61 -5.24 -12.18
CA VAL A 103 2.25 -6.44 -11.41
C VAL A 103 3.47 -6.99 -10.69
N GLU A 104 4.61 -7.07 -11.38
CA GLU A 104 5.89 -7.51 -10.81
C GLU A 104 6.38 -6.58 -9.69
N ILE A 105 6.10 -5.28 -9.78
CA ILE A 105 6.42 -4.31 -8.72
C ILE A 105 5.42 -4.41 -7.57
N MET A 106 4.12 -4.34 -7.86
CA MET A 106 3.11 -4.09 -6.84
C MET A 106 2.70 -5.33 -6.06
N ARG A 107 2.94 -6.54 -6.58
CA ARG A 107 2.73 -7.80 -5.84
C ARG A 107 3.66 -7.91 -4.63
N PRO A 108 5.00 -7.85 -4.76
CA PRO A 108 5.88 -7.86 -3.59
C PRO A 108 5.66 -6.63 -2.68
N VAL A 109 5.36 -5.46 -3.25
CA VAL A 109 5.00 -4.28 -2.44
C VAL A 109 3.77 -4.54 -1.57
N LYS A 110 2.71 -5.16 -2.11
CA LYS A 110 1.52 -5.52 -1.34
C LYS A 110 1.86 -6.48 -0.20
N GLU A 111 2.67 -7.50 -0.46
CA GLU A 111 3.12 -8.46 0.56
C GLU A 111 3.92 -7.77 1.68
N LEU A 112 4.84 -6.86 1.33
CA LEU A 112 5.60 -6.05 2.30
C LEU A 112 4.67 -5.19 3.17
N MET A 113 3.68 -4.54 2.56
CA MET A 113 2.75 -3.70 3.29
C MET A 113 1.81 -4.50 4.20
N GLU A 114 1.33 -5.66 3.74
CA GLU A 114 0.53 -6.59 4.56
C GLU A 114 1.32 -7.12 5.76
N HIS A 115 2.59 -7.46 5.53
CA HIS A 115 3.49 -7.87 6.60
C HIS A 115 3.69 -6.75 7.64
N ARG A 116 4.01 -5.53 7.19
CA ARG A 116 4.16 -4.37 8.10
C ARG A 116 2.86 -4.08 8.86
N LEU A 117 1.71 -4.17 8.21
CA LEU A 117 0.40 -4.00 8.85
C LEU A 117 0.19 -5.01 9.99
N SER A 118 0.51 -6.28 9.73
CA SER A 118 0.45 -7.35 10.74
C SER A 118 1.39 -7.11 11.91
N GLN A 119 2.58 -6.56 11.67
CA GLN A 119 3.52 -6.20 12.74
C GLN A 119 2.94 -5.08 13.62
N CYS A 120 2.39 -4.03 13.01
CA CYS A 120 1.76 -2.92 13.73
C CYS A 120 0.59 -3.40 14.62
N ASP A 121 -0.28 -4.26 14.06
CA ASP A 121 -1.40 -4.85 14.81
C ASP A 121 -0.92 -5.66 16.02
N SER A 122 0.16 -6.44 15.84
CA SER A 122 0.74 -7.26 16.91
C SER A 122 1.38 -6.42 18.03
N VAL A 123 2.11 -5.36 17.66
CA VAL A 123 2.75 -4.43 18.60
C VAL A 123 1.71 -3.70 19.47
N LEU A 124 0.53 -3.39 18.93
CA LEU A 124 -0.54 -2.75 19.70
C LEU A 124 -1.39 -3.74 20.51
N ALA A 125 -1.64 -4.94 19.98
CA ALA A 125 -2.42 -5.96 20.68
C ALA A 125 -1.70 -6.54 21.92
N SER A 126 -0.37 -6.67 21.88
CA SER A 126 0.44 -7.18 22.99
C SER A 126 0.37 -6.35 24.28
N LYS A 127 -0.26 -5.16 24.24
CA LYS A 127 -0.47 -4.28 25.40
C LYS A 127 -1.92 -4.19 25.90
N SER A 128 -2.87 -4.93 25.32
CA SER A 128 -4.23 -5.06 25.89
C SER A 128 -4.34 -6.13 26.99
N THR A 129 -3.22 -6.75 27.37
CA THR A 129 -3.12 -7.75 28.43
C THR A 129 -2.08 -7.30 29.46
N ASN A 130 -2.37 -6.23 30.18
CA ASN A 130 -1.74 -5.90 31.47
C ASN A 130 -2.64 -4.94 32.26
#